data_AF-A0A855XSH6-F1
#
_entry.id   AF-A0A855XSH6-F1
#
_cell.length_a   1.000
_cell.length_b   1.000
_cell.length_c   1.000
_cell.angle_alpha   90.00
_cell.angle_beta   90.00
_cell.angle_gamma   90.00
#
_symmetry.space_group_name_H-M   'P 1'
#
loop_
_entity.id
_entity.type
_entity.pdbx_description
1 polymer ?
#
loop_
_entity_poly.entity_id
_entity_poly.type
_entity_poly.pdbx_seq_one_letter_code
_entity_poly.pdbx_strand_id
1 'polypeptide(L)'
;MIECYLIVNGRSDGHVMLPSVPNRGDIVSLGDHKAPRYLVHRVEYLNNSDTVNLHVQKFANETSCCVAVNGYRNDNGFVKEL
;
A
#
# COMPACT_ATOMS: atom_id res chain seq x y z
N MET A 1 15.24 -2.87 9.63
CA MET A 1 13.83 -3.12 9.28
C MET A 1 13.02 -1.97 9.85
N ILE A 2 12.00 -1.51 9.12
CA ILE A 2 11.13 -0.40 9.48
C ILE A 2 9.73 -0.96 9.68
N GLU A 3 9.09 -0.58 10.78
CA GLU A 3 7.71 -0.96 11.08
C GLU A 3 6.75 -0.04 10.32
N CYS A 4 6.00 -0.64 9.40
CA CYS A 4 5.05 0.06 8.55
C CYS A 4 3.63 -0.40 8.87
N TYR A 5 2.75 0.54 9.23
CA TYR A 5 1.33 0.28 9.45
C TYR A 5 0.57 0.40 8.14
N LEU A 6 -0.23 -0.61 7.81
CA LEU A 6 -1.03 -0.65 6.59
C LEU A 6 -2.38 -0.02 6.87
N ILE A 7 -2.66 1.12 6.23
CA ILE A 7 -3.91 1.86 6.37
C ILE A 7 -4.76 1.65 5.12
N VAL A 8 -5.88 0.93 5.26
CA VAL A 8 -6.84 0.65 4.19
C VAL A 8 -8.13 1.41 4.49
N ASN A 9 -8.55 2.29 3.59
CA ASN A 9 -9.77 3.12 3.75
C ASN A 9 -9.83 3.84 5.11
N GLY A 10 -8.69 4.38 5.57
CA GLY A 10 -8.58 5.10 6.84
C GLY A 10 -8.57 4.22 8.10
N ARG A 11 -8.53 2.89 7.96
CA ARG A 11 -8.44 1.95 9.08
C ARG A 11 -7.13 1.15 9.03
N SER A 12 -6.57 0.85 10.20
CA SER A 12 -5.42 -0.06 10.29
C SER A 12 -5.83 -1.48 9.91
N ASP A 13 -5.18 -2.05 8.90
CA ASP A 13 -5.31 -3.45 8.45
C ASP A 13 -4.21 -4.33 9.05
N GLY A 14 -3.25 -3.74 9.79
CA GLY A 14 -2.13 -4.43 10.43
C GLY A 14 -0.81 -3.65 10.29
N HIS A 15 0.30 -4.32 10.60
CA HIS A 15 1.65 -3.79 10.41
C HIS A 15 2.55 -4.84 9.74
N VAL A 16 3.61 -4.38 9.09
CA VAL A 16 4.64 -5.19 8.44
C VAL A 16 6.02 -4.61 8.71
N MET A 17 7.01 -5.48 8.92
CA MET A 17 8.42 -5.10 8.97
C MET A 17 9.02 -5.15 7.57
N LEU A 18 9.41 -3.99 7.03
CA LEU A 18 10.00 -3.87 5.69
C LEU A 18 11.49 -3.52 5.76
N PRO A 19 12.33 -3.89 4.77
CA PRO A 19 13.74 -3.54 4.78
C PRO A 19 13.98 -2.03 4.63
N SER A 20 13.08 -1.34 3.94
CA SER A 20 13.09 0.10 3.69
C SER A 20 11.66 0.64 3.59
N VAL A 21 11.49 1.95 3.71
CA VAL A 21 10.19 2.61 3.50
C VAL A 21 9.83 2.52 2.01
N PRO A 22 8.66 1.96 1.65
CA PRO A 22 8.20 1.94 0.27
C PRO A 22 7.90 3.35 -0.25
N ASN A 23 7.96 3.51 -1.57
CA ASN A 23 7.50 4.71 -2.25
C ASN A 23 6.04 4.58 -2.67
N ARG A 24 5.43 5.72 -2.98
CA ARG A 24 4.13 5.75 -3.66
C ARG A 24 4.24 5.02 -5.01
N GLY A 25 3.27 4.15 -5.28
CA GLY A 25 3.25 3.30 -6.47
C GLY A 25 3.85 1.91 -6.26
N ASP A 26 4.62 1.70 -5.19
CA ASP A 26 5.17 0.38 -4.89
C ASP A 26 4.09 -0.61 -4.47
N ILE A 27 4.32 -1.89 -4.79
CA ILE A 27 3.49 -3.01 -4.35
C ILE A 27 4.18 -3.72 -3.19
N VAL A 28 3.55 -3.71 -2.03
CA VAL A 28 3.98 -4.53 -0.88
C VAL A 28 3.31 -5.90 -0.97
N SER A 29 4.13 -6.95 -0.88
CA SER A 29 3.69 -8.35 -0.82
C SER A 29 4.16 -8.97 0.50
N LEU A 30 3.25 -9.66 1.18
CA LEU A 30 3.50 -10.25 2.50
C LEU A 30 3.66 -11.77 2.47
N GLY A 31 3.75 -12.38 1.29
CA GLY A 31 3.78 -13.84 1.18
C GLY A 31 3.76 -14.33 -0.26
N ASP A 32 3.11 -15.48 -0.47
CA ASP A 32 3.01 -16.11 -1.78
C ASP A 32 2.06 -15.35 -2.75
N HIS A 33 1.86 -15.92 -3.94
CA HIS A 33 1.00 -15.33 -4.97
C HIS A 33 -0.48 -15.24 -4.56
N LYS A 34 -0.91 -16.00 -3.53
CA LYS A 34 -2.28 -16.00 -3.01
C LYS A 34 -2.47 -15.00 -1.87
N ALA A 35 -1.38 -14.56 -1.25
CA ALA A 35 -1.42 -13.56 -0.19
C ALA A 35 -1.88 -12.19 -0.72
N PRO A 36 -2.50 -11.37 0.14
CA PRO A 36 -2.88 -10.01 -0.22
C PRO A 36 -1.70 -9.18 -0.72
N ARG A 37 -1.99 -8.28 -1.65
CA ARG A 37 -1.04 -7.29 -2.17
C ARG A 37 -1.53 -5.89 -1.84
N TYR A 38 -0.60 -4.98 -1.59
CA TYR A 38 -0.91 -3.63 -1.12
C TYR A 38 -0.23 -2.62 -2.02
N LEU A 39 -1.00 -1.85 -2.79
CA LEU A 39 -0.48 -0.73 -3.57
C LEU A 39 -0.39 0.51 -2.68
N VAL A 40 0.80 1.11 -2.60
CA VAL A 40 1.04 2.30 -1.79
C VAL A 40 0.54 3.55 -2.50
N HIS A 41 -0.46 4.21 -1.91
CA HIS A 41 -1.00 5.48 -2.39
C HIS A 41 -0.32 6.68 -1.72
N ARG A 42 0.01 6.56 -0.43
CA ARG A 42 0.67 7.63 0.33
C ARG A 42 1.49 7.05 1.47
N VAL A 43 2.63 7.68 1.71
CA VAL A 43 3.50 7.44 2.86
C VAL A 43 3.35 8.60 3.82
N GLU A 44 3.06 8.31 5.07
CA GLU A 44 2.89 9.30 6.14
C GLU A 44 3.86 9.00 7.27
N TYR A 45 4.72 9.98 7.56
CA TYR A 45 5.68 9.93 8.66
C TYR A 45 5.04 10.51 9.92
N LEU A 46 5.17 9.78 11.02
CA LEU A 46 4.71 10.22 12.32
C LEU A 46 5.85 10.94 13.03
N ASN A 47 5.60 12.18 13.47
CA ASN A 47 6.60 12.92 14.24
C ASN A 47 6.97 12.17 15.51
N ASN A 48 8.28 12.09 15.81
CA ASN A 48 8.83 11.41 16.99
C ASN A 48 8.49 9.91 17.07
N SER A 49 8.23 9.24 15.95
CA SER A 49 8.02 7.80 15.89
C SER A 49 8.89 7.20 14.79
N ASP A 50 9.44 6.02 15.05
CA ASP A 50 10.22 5.23 14.07
C ASP A 50 9.33 4.40 13.15
N THR A 51 8.00 4.60 13.24
CA THR A 51 6.99 3.87 12.49
C THR A 51 6.40 4.74 11.39
N VAL A 52 5.98 4.10 10.30
CA VAL A 52 5.46 4.79 9.11
C VAL A 52 4.07 4.28 8.77
N ASN A 53 3.14 5.19 8.47
CA ASN A 53 1.82 4.83 7.98
C ASN A 53 1.85 4.75 6.45
N LEU A 54 1.53 3.57 5.92
CA LEU A 54 1.35 3.34 4.49
C LEU A 54 -0.15 3.31 4.19
N HIS A 55 -0.65 4.35 3.55
CA HIS A 55 -2.00 4.37 3.01
C HIS A 55 -2.00 3.56 1.72
N VAL A 56 -2.71 2.43 1.76
CA VAL A 56 -2.62 1.40 0.74
C VAL A 56 -3.99 0.97 0.23
N GLN A 57 -4.02 0.53 -1.02
CA GLN A 57 -5.13 -0.24 -1.56
C GLN A 57 -4.80 -1.72 -1.49
N LYS A 58 -5.65 -2.48 -0.79
CA LYS A 58 -5.53 -3.92 -0.62
C LYS A 58 -6.16 -4.66 -1.80
N PHE A 59 -5.44 -5.64 -2.31
CA PHE A 59 -5.89 -6.61 -3.31
C PHE A 59 -5.88 -8.00 -2.70
N ALA A 60 -6.81 -8.86 -3.13
CA ALA A 60 -6.95 -10.19 -2.57
C ALA A 60 -5.74 -11.09 -2.87
N ASN A 61 -5.13 -10.93 -4.03
CA ASN A 61 -3.99 -11.72 -4.51
C ASN A 61 -3.24 -10.99 -5.64
N GLU A 62 -2.14 -11.58 -6.11
CA GLU A 62 -1.32 -11.03 -7.19
C GLU A 62 -2.12 -10.79 -8.48
N THR A 63 -2.95 -11.75 -8.90
CA THR A 63 -3.76 -11.62 -10.12
C THR A 63 -4.68 -10.40 -10.07
N SER A 64 -5.40 -10.22 -8.95
CA SER A 64 -6.29 -9.07 -8.78
C SER A 64 -5.53 -7.73 -8.76
N CYS A 65 -4.32 -7.73 -8.20
CA CYS A 65 -3.44 -6.56 -8.20
C CYS A 65 -2.95 -6.23 -9.62
N CYS A 66 -2.45 -7.22 -10.36
CA CYS A 66 -2.00 -7.03 -11.74
C CYS A 66 -3.14 -6.55 -12.65
N VAL A 67 -4.34 -7.12 -12.54
CA VAL A 67 -5.51 -6.70 -13.35
C VAL A 67 -5.88 -5.24 -13.06
N ALA A 68 -5.86 -4.84 -11.79
CA ALA A 68 -6.18 -3.47 -11.40
C ALA A 68 -5.09 -2.48 -11.82
N VAL A 69 -3.81 -2.84 -11.65
CA VAL A 69 -2.67 -1.95 -11.98
C VAL A 69 -2.44 -1.85 -13.50
N ASN A 70 -2.61 -2.95 -14.26
CA ASN A 70 -2.43 -2.96 -15.73
C ASN A 70 -3.63 -2.44 -16.53
N GLY A 71 -4.59 -1.77 -15.90
CA GLY A 71 -5.48 -0.86 -16.64
C GLY A 71 -6.87 -1.37 -17.00
N TYR A 72 -7.46 -2.32 -16.28
CA TYR A 72 -8.91 -2.50 -16.36
C TYR A 72 -9.61 -1.57 -15.35
N ARG A 73 -9.72 -0.28 -15.70
CA ARG A 73 -10.41 0.80 -14.94
C ARG A 73 -9.75 1.35 -13.67
N ASN A 74 -8.44 1.20 -13.49
CA ASN A 74 -7.72 2.11 -12.60
C ASN A 74 -7.31 3.32 -13.45
N ASP A 75 -8.32 4.10 -13.85
CA ASP A 75 -8.05 5.45 -14.31
C ASP A 75 -7.25 6.09 -13.19
N ASN A 76 -6.01 6.49 -13.47
CA ASN A 76 -5.23 7.39 -12.63
C ASN A 76 -5.90 8.78 -12.56
N GLY A 77 -7.24 8.83 -12.50
CA GLY A 77 -8.08 9.94 -12.13
C GLY A 77 -7.87 10.24 -10.65
N PHE A 78 -6.66 10.67 -10.32
CA PHE A 78 -6.45 11.53 -9.19
C PHE A 78 -7.32 12.76 -9.44
N VAL A 79 -8.42 12.88 -8.69
CA VAL A 79 -9.03 14.17 -8.47
C VAL A 79 -7.94 15.02 -7.82
N LYS A 80 -7.30 15.89 -8.60
CA LYS A 80 -6.59 17.04 -8.06
C LYS A 80 -7.67 17.86 -7.37
N GLU A 81 -7.82 17.71 -6.06
CA GLU A 81 -8.46 18.76 -5.28
C GLU A 81 -7.59 20.03 -5.48
N LEU A 82 -8.20 21.01 -6.15
CA LEU A 82 -7.70 22.37 -6.36
C LEU A 82 -7.82 23.18 -5.08
#